data_AF-A0A1I7UZR7-F1
#
_entry.id   AF-A0A1I7UZR7-F1
#
_cell.length_a   1.000
_cell.length_b   1.000
_cell.length_c   1.000
_cell.angle_alpha   90.00
_cell.angle_beta   90.00
_cell.angle_gamma   90.00
#
_symmetry.space_group_name_H-M   'P 1'
#
loop_
_entity.id
_entity.type
_entity.pdbx_description
1 polymer ?
#
loop_
_entity_poly.entity_id
_entity_poly.type
_entity_poly.pdbx_seq_one_letter_code
_entity_poly.pdbx_strand_id
1 'polypeptide(L)'
;MCVKALLACLQRFPNKEQVYSCMAVIGRNHAVQVQAIMRSLLGINLIFHTRETSIEDQEYVGRLVMVLNAAPIQPSLVFFMPEFVHRHYRLLRNSYPDIVREIRVLDEEKEIGKTAMDEYSMEKAEEVVMSTYRRLCNVPSTALHSDRNIKRDDIFRDTSAISLYNSTVSGAARLIFCLGEVSSTVNSVSETVLRGGEIINMKQLIAQSIDDMKSVEHQFSRISLEIHTYLVYCRVLLRLAWI
;
A
#
# COMPACT_ATOMS: atom_id res chain seq x y z
N MET A 1 39.42 7.20 -18.74
CA MET A 1 38.89 7.69 -20.03
C MET A 1 37.52 7.12 -20.37
N CYS A 2 37.24 5.83 -20.10
CA CYS A 2 35.96 5.19 -20.43
C CYS A 2 34.72 5.83 -19.77
N VAL A 3 34.81 6.21 -18.49
CA VAL A 3 33.69 6.84 -17.77
C VAL A 3 33.28 8.16 -18.44
N LYS A 4 34.24 9.01 -18.80
CA LYS A 4 33.97 10.29 -19.48
C LYS A 4 33.31 10.09 -20.85
N ALA A 5 33.74 9.07 -21.60
CA ALA A 5 33.13 8.73 -22.89
C ALA A 5 31.68 8.25 -22.72
N LEU A 6 31.39 7.40 -21.72
CA LEU A 6 30.03 6.94 -21.45
C LEU A 6 29.11 8.06 -20.93
N LEU A 7 29.64 9.00 -20.15
CA LEU A 7 28.89 10.19 -19.74
C LEU A 7 28.54 11.07 -20.95
N ALA A 8 29.46 11.24 -21.90
CA ALA A 8 29.17 11.93 -23.15
C ALA A 8 28.10 11.21 -23.99
N CYS A 9 28.03 9.87 -23.91
CA CYS A 9 26.95 9.10 -24.55
C CYS A 9 25.58 9.37 -23.91
N LEU A 10 25.49 9.57 -22.59
CA LEU A 10 24.22 9.89 -21.91
C LEU A 10 23.62 11.22 -22.38
N GLN A 11 24.47 12.20 -22.69
CA GLN A 11 24.05 13.50 -23.22
C GLN A 11 23.56 13.42 -24.68
N ARG A 12 24.09 12.46 -25.45
CA ARG A 12 23.91 12.38 -26.90
C ARG A 12 22.82 11.40 -27.33
N PHE A 13 22.51 10.37 -26.54
CA PHE A 13 21.57 9.31 -26.91
C PHE A 13 20.32 9.29 -26.02
N PRO A 14 19.12 9.07 -26.59
CA PRO A 14 17.87 9.01 -25.83
C PRO A 14 17.74 7.72 -25.01
N ASN A 15 18.33 6.61 -25.46
CA ASN A 15 18.27 5.33 -24.76
C ASN A 15 19.36 5.23 -23.69
N LYS A 16 19.01 5.66 -22.47
CA LYS A 16 19.93 5.78 -21.34
C LYS A 16 20.12 4.47 -20.57
N GLU A 17 19.13 3.58 -20.62
CA GLU A 17 19.16 2.29 -19.92
C GLU A 17 20.31 1.40 -20.38
N GLN A 18 20.59 1.37 -21.69
CA GLN A 18 21.73 0.62 -22.23
C GLN A 18 23.08 1.15 -21.72
N VAL A 19 23.19 2.47 -21.60
CA VAL A 19 24.40 3.11 -21.08
C VAL A 19 24.55 2.82 -19.58
N TYR A 20 23.46 2.88 -18.81
CA TYR A 20 23.46 2.49 -17.39
C TYR A 20 23.78 1.01 -17.21
N SER A 21 23.28 0.12 -18.05
CA SER A 21 23.62 -1.31 -18.04
C SER A 21 25.12 -1.52 -18.30
N CYS A 22 25.71 -0.81 -19.27
CA CYS A 22 27.15 -0.83 -19.50
C CYS A 22 27.94 -0.32 -18.28
N MET A 23 27.51 0.79 -17.68
CA MET A 23 28.12 1.32 -16.44
C MET A 23 28.01 0.35 -15.27
N ALA A 24 26.89 -0.37 -15.15
CA ALA A 24 26.69 -1.41 -14.14
C ALA A 24 27.64 -2.60 -14.34
N VAL A 25 27.87 -3.04 -15.59
CA VAL A 25 28.87 -4.09 -15.90
C VAL A 25 30.28 -3.65 -15.53
N ILE A 26 30.65 -2.40 -15.85
CA ILE A 26 31.96 -1.84 -15.49
C ILE A 26 32.13 -1.78 -13.97
N GLY A 27 31.10 -1.34 -13.26
CA GLY A 27 31.09 -1.30 -11.80
C GLY A 27 31.38 -2.66 -11.17
N ARG A 28 30.74 -3.70 -11.69
CA ARG A 28 30.93 -5.09 -11.23
C ARG A 28 32.33 -5.61 -11.50
N ASN A 29 32.81 -5.45 -12.73
CA ASN A 29 34.08 -6.06 -13.17
C ASN A 29 35.30 -5.33 -12.60
N HIS A 30 35.15 -4.06 -12.20
CA HIS A 30 36.24 -3.21 -11.71
C HIS A 30 35.95 -2.64 -10.31
N ALA A 31 35.35 -3.44 -9.43
CA ALA A 31 34.90 -3.00 -8.11
C ALA A 31 36.03 -2.38 -7.25
N VAL A 32 37.23 -2.96 -7.29
CA VAL A 32 38.41 -2.45 -6.57
C VAL A 32 38.80 -1.04 -7.05
N GLN A 33 38.82 -0.83 -8.37
CA GLN A 33 39.15 0.47 -8.95
C GLN A 33 38.06 1.49 -8.64
N VAL A 34 36.78 1.09 -8.73
CA VAL A 34 35.64 1.93 -8.38
C VAL A 34 35.69 2.37 -6.92
N GLN A 35 36.07 1.47 -5.99
CA GLN A 35 36.27 1.84 -4.59
C GLN A 35 37.32 2.94 -4.42
N ALA A 36 38.45 2.83 -5.12
CA ALA A 36 39.53 3.81 -5.04
C ALA A 36 39.11 5.21 -5.54
N ILE A 37 38.25 5.28 -6.57
CA ILE A 37 37.80 6.54 -7.18
C ILE A 37 36.38 6.97 -6.78
N MET A 38 35.70 6.24 -5.90
CA MET A 38 34.29 6.47 -5.55
C MET A 38 34.00 7.92 -5.16
N ARG A 39 34.85 8.52 -4.33
CA ARG A 39 34.70 9.92 -3.90
C ARG A 39 34.73 10.88 -5.09
N SER A 40 35.63 10.65 -6.04
CA SER A 40 35.71 11.46 -7.26
C SER A 40 34.50 11.25 -8.18
N LEU A 41 33.98 10.02 -8.27
CA LEU A 41 32.79 9.71 -9.05
C LEU A 41 31.53 10.39 -8.50
N LEU A 42 31.35 10.36 -7.18
CA LEU A 42 30.19 10.93 -6.49
C LEU A 42 30.36 12.40 -6.11
N GLY A 43 31.51 13.02 -6.41
CA GLY A 43 31.78 14.41 -6.04
C GLY A 43 31.88 14.66 -4.53
N ILE A 44 32.25 13.65 -3.75
CA ILE A 44 32.33 13.73 -2.29
C ILE A 44 33.61 14.45 -1.87
N ASN A 45 33.44 15.57 -1.16
CA ASN A 45 34.53 16.35 -0.58
C ASN A 45 34.70 15.99 0.91
N LEU A 46 35.94 15.77 1.36
CA LEU A 46 36.25 15.38 2.74
C LEU A 46 36.17 16.54 3.75
N ILE A 47 36.25 17.79 3.27
CA ILE A 47 36.35 18.99 4.11
C ILE A 47 35.02 19.77 4.15
N PHE A 48 34.23 19.70 3.07
CA PHE A 48 32.97 20.43 2.94
C PHE A 48 31.78 19.47 3.03
N HIS A 49 30.65 19.96 3.55
CA HIS A 49 29.38 19.26 3.42
C HIS A 49 29.09 19.09 1.92
N THR A 50 29.16 17.85 1.44
CA THR A 50 28.88 17.54 0.04
C THR A 50 27.39 17.80 -0.18
N ARG A 51 27.05 18.70 -1.10
CA ARG A 51 25.65 18.91 -1.50
C ARG A 51 25.15 17.66 -2.20
N GLU A 52 24.04 17.12 -1.72
CA GLU A 52 23.35 15.99 -2.35
C GLU A 52 23.01 16.34 -3.79
N THR A 53 23.51 15.55 -4.74
CA THR A 53 23.23 15.74 -6.17
C THR A 53 21.89 15.11 -6.51
N SER A 54 21.06 15.81 -7.28
CA SER A 54 19.71 15.34 -7.64
C SER A 54 19.76 14.05 -8.46
N ILE A 55 18.82 13.13 -8.20
CA ILE A 55 18.59 11.92 -9.00
C ILE A 55 18.05 12.21 -10.41
N GLU A 56 17.66 13.46 -10.68
CA GLU A 56 17.26 13.90 -12.03
C GLU A 56 18.49 14.12 -12.94
N ASP A 57 19.67 14.32 -12.35
CA ASP A 57 20.92 14.42 -13.09
C ASP A 57 21.38 13.04 -13.57
N GLN A 58 21.29 12.85 -14.89
CA GLN A 58 21.59 11.59 -15.56
C GLN A 58 23.07 11.21 -15.47
N GLU A 59 23.97 12.19 -15.45
CA GLU A 59 25.39 11.91 -15.29
C GLU A 59 25.70 11.40 -13.89
N TYR A 60 25.07 12.01 -12.88
CA TYR A 60 25.16 11.55 -11.51
C TYR A 60 24.59 10.13 -11.36
N VAL A 61 23.39 9.88 -11.89
CA VAL A 61 22.76 8.55 -11.87
C VAL A 61 23.66 7.51 -12.52
N GLY A 62 24.29 7.81 -13.66
CA GLY A 62 25.22 6.88 -14.30
C GLY A 62 26.43 6.51 -13.43
N ARG A 63 27.07 7.51 -12.81
CA ARG A 63 28.19 7.29 -11.88
C ARG A 63 27.74 6.53 -10.64
N LEU A 64 26.55 6.84 -10.14
CA LEU A 64 25.94 6.18 -8.98
C LEU A 64 25.63 4.71 -9.27
N VAL A 65 25.02 4.40 -10.42
CA VAL A 65 24.76 3.02 -10.87
C VAL A 65 26.05 2.19 -10.93
N MET A 66 27.15 2.79 -11.43
CA MET A 66 28.46 2.14 -11.45
C MET A 66 28.97 1.82 -10.03
N VAL A 67 28.87 2.78 -9.10
CA VAL A 67 29.30 2.62 -7.71
C VAL A 67 28.44 1.58 -6.97
N LEU A 68 27.12 1.64 -7.12
CA LEU A 68 26.18 0.71 -6.47
C LEU A 68 26.39 -0.71 -6.96
N ASN A 69 26.68 -0.92 -8.24
CA ASN A 69 26.95 -2.24 -8.79
C ASN A 69 28.33 -2.81 -8.41
N ALA A 70 29.26 -1.98 -7.91
CA ALA A 70 30.52 -2.45 -7.33
C ALA A 70 30.35 -2.96 -5.89
N ALA A 71 29.37 -2.42 -5.15
CA ALA A 71 29.16 -2.72 -3.73
C ALA A 71 28.88 -4.20 -3.39
N PRO A 72 28.14 -5.00 -4.19
CA PRO A 72 27.94 -6.42 -3.91
C PRO A 72 29.23 -7.24 -3.97
N ILE A 73 30.21 -6.81 -4.78
CA ILE A 73 31.52 -7.46 -4.90
C ILE A 73 32.46 -6.99 -3.79
N GLN A 74 32.34 -5.72 -3.38
CA GLN A 74 33.16 -5.11 -2.35
C GLN A 74 32.28 -4.51 -1.24
N PRO A 75 31.83 -5.31 -0.27
CA PRO A 75 30.90 -4.86 0.77
C PRO A 75 31.41 -3.69 1.60
N SER A 76 32.74 -3.58 1.78
CA SER A 76 33.35 -2.46 2.49
C SER A 76 33.01 -1.09 1.89
N LEU A 77 32.68 -1.06 0.59
CA LEU A 77 32.34 0.16 -0.14
C LEU A 77 31.13 0.86 0.49
N VAL A 78 30.15 0.09 0.98
CA VAL A 78 28.90 0.57 1.57
C VAL A 78 29.14 1.49 2.78
N PHE A 79 30.09 1.13 3.64
CA PHE A 79 30.42 1.91 4.85
C PHE A 79 31.06 3.27 4.54
N PHE A 80 31.65 3.42 3.35
CA PHE A 80 32.22 4.69 2.92
C PHE A 80 31.22 5.55 2.12
N MET A 81 30.04 5.01 1.80
CA MET A 81 28.99 5.76 1.12
C MET A 81 28.26 6.66 2.13
N PRO A 82 28.02 7.94 1.81
CA PRO A 82 27.14 8.79 2.59
C PRO A 82 25.70 8.26 2.65
N GLU A 83 24.96 8.63 3.70
CA GLU A 83 23.56 8.21 3.92
C GLU A 83 22.64 8.49 2.72
N PHE A 84 22.79 9.65 2.07
CA PHE A 84 21.98 9.98 0.90
C PHE A 84 22.16 9.00 -0.27
N VAL A 85 23.34 8.38 -0.39
CA VAL A 85 23.61 7.36 -1.41
C VAL A 85 22.80 6.09 -1.14
N HIS A 86 22.59 5.74 0.13
CA HIS A 86 21.77 4.60 0.53
C HIS A 86 20.29 4.87 0.21
N ARG A 87 19.82 6.11 0.40
CA ARG A 87 18.48 6.54 -0.03
C ARG A 87 18.33 6.45 -1.56
N HIS A 88 19.31 6.95 -2.31
CA HIS A 88 19.29 6.88 -3.77
C HIS A 88 19.36 5.44 -4.29
N TYR A 89 20.10 4.55 -3.63
CA TYR A 89 20.10 3.13 -3.91
C TYR A 89 18.68 2.55 -3.84
N ARG A 90 17.95 2.81 -2.75
CA ARG A 90 16.58 2.30 -2.59
C ARG A 90 15.64 2.79 -3.70
N LEU A 91 15.77 4.05 -4.11
CA LEU A 91 14.99 4.61 -5.21
C LEU A 91 15.34 3.95 -6.56
N LEU A 92 16.63 3.88 -6.89
CA LEU A 92 17.09 3.31 -8.15
C LEU A 92 16.83 1.80 -8.25
N ARG A 93 16.92 1.06 -7.15
CA ARG A 93 16.61 -0.38 -7.10
C ARG A 93 15.13 -0.65 -7.39
N ASN A 94 14.23 0.22 -6.91
CA ASN A 94 12.81 0.13 -7.21
C ASN A 94 12.51 0.48 -8.68
N SER A 95 13.18 1.49 -9.24
CA SER A 95 12.93 1.94 -10.62
C SER A 95 13.62 1.08 -11.69
N TYR A 96 14.82 0.56 -11.41
CA TYR A 96 15.64 -0.21 -12.36
C TYR A 96 16.23 -1.48 -11.70
N PRO A 97 15.37 -2.44 -11.32
CA PRO A 97 15.80 -3.66 -10.61
C PRO A 97 16.75 -4.53 -11.45
N ASP A 98 16.63 -4.51 -12.77
CA ASP A 98 17.50 -5.32 -13.64
C ASP A 98 18.91 -4.75 -13.80
N ILE A 99 19.09 -3.45 -13.53
CA ILE A 99 20.35 -2.72 -13.74
C ILE A 99 21.12 -2.57 -12.42
N VAL A 100 20.44 -2.25 -11.33
CA VAL A 100 21.07 -2.03 -10.02
C VAL A 100 20.95 -3.29 -9.19
N ARG A 101 22.07 -3.99 -8.94
CA ARG A 101 22.07 -5.22 -8.13
C ARG A 101 21.73 -4.99 -6.65
N GLU A 102 21.25 -6.06 -6.03
CA GLU A 102 20.99 -6.15 -4.60
C GLU A 102 22.28 -6.05 -3.78
N ILE A 103 22.24 -5.25 -2.71
CA ILE A 103 23.34 -5.01 -1.78
C ILE A 103 22.89 -5.52 -0.41
N ARG A 104 23.24 -6.79 -0.11
CA ARG A 104 22.78 -7.52 1.09
C ARG A 104 22.84 -6.69 2.39
N VAL A 105 23.95 -5.99 2.62
CA VAL A 105 24.15 -5.16 3.84
C VAL A 105 23.09 -4.06 3.97
N LEU A 106 22.71 -3.40 2.87
CA LEU A 106 21.72 -2.31 2.88
C LEU A 106 20.27 -2.83 2.87
N ASP A 107 20.07 -4.02 2.33
CA ASP A 107 18.76 -4.66 2.26
C ASP A 107 18.43 -5.37 3.60
N GLU A 108 19.42 -5.90 4.32
CA GLU A 108 19.27 -6.43 5.69
C GLU A 108 18.91 -5.34 6.72
N GLU A 109 19.51 -4.15 6.63
CA GLU A 109 19.08 -2.98 7.43
C GLU A 109 17.62 -2.58 7.15
N LYS A 110 17.13 -2.85 5.95
CA LYS A 110 15.74 -2.62 5.53
C LYS A 110 14.80 -3.66 6.13
N GLU A 111 15.21 -4.92 6.23
CA GLU A 111 14.40 -6.02 6.81
C GLU A 111 14.21 -5.84 8.33
N ILE A 112 15.25 -5.41 9.06
CA ILE A 112 15.14 -5.18 10.52
C ILE A 112 14.22 -3.98 10.83
N GLY A 113 14.27 -2.92 10.02
CA GLY A 113 13.41 -1.74 10.18
C GLY A 113 12.00 -1.89 9.60
N LYS A 114 11.81 -2.66 8.53
CA LYS A 114 10.50 -2.91 7.92
C LYS A 114 9.65 -3.87 8.73
N THR A 115 10.21 -4.98 9.21
CA THR A 115 9.40 -6.02 9.88
C THR A 115 8.76 -5.46 11.16
N ALA A 116 9.54 -4.77 12.00
CA ALA A 116 9.02 -4.19 13.23
C ALA A 116 8.05 -3.01 13.00
N MET A 117 8.29 -2.17 11.99
CA MET A 117 7.44 -1.02 11.71
C MET A 117 6.16 -1.40 10.93
N ASP A 118 6.24 -2.38 10.03
CA ASP A 118 5.09 -2.90 9.29
C ASP A 118 4.22 -3.81 10.18
N GLU A 119 4.79 -4.64 11.05
CA GLU A 119 4.01 -5.42 12.05
C GLU A 119 3.27 -4.49 13.02
N TYR A 120 3.94 -3.48 13.57
CA TYR A 120 3.30 -2.49 14.46
C TYR A 120 2.22 -1.66 13.73
N SER A 121 2.44 -1.33 12.46
CA SER A 121 1.45 -0.59 11.65
C SER A 121 0.27 -1.49 11.25
N MET A 122 0.51 -2.78 10.98
CA MET A 122 -0.53 -3.77 10.71
C MET A 122 -1.37 -4.04 11.96
N GLU A 123 -0.75 -4.21 13.14
CA GLU A 123 -1.45 -4.43 14.41
C GLU A 123 -2.42 -3.26 14.70
N LYS A 124 -1.96 -2.03 14.48
CA LYS A 124 -2.82 -0.84 14.56
C LYS A 124 -3.95 -0.83 13.53
N ALA A 125 -3.67 -1.25 12.29
CA ALA A 125 -4.70 -1.31 11.24
C ALA A 125 -5.79 -2.32 11.58
N GLU A 126 -5.42 -3.49 12.10
CA GLU A 126 -6.36 -4.51 12.58
C GLU A 126 -7.17 -4.01 13.79
N GLU A 127 -6.54 -3.33 14.73
CA GLU A 127 -7.22 -2.72 15.88
C GLU A 127 -8.27 -1.69 15.43
N VAL A 128 -7.91 -0.82 14.47
CA VAL A 128 -8.83 0.17 13.90
C VAL A 128 -10.02 -0.51 13.23
N VAL A 129 -9.80 -1.55 12.43
CA VAL A 129 -10.88 -2.31 11.78
C VAL A 129 -11.80 -2.96 12.82
N MET A 130 -11.23 -3.58 13.85
CA MET A 130 -12.01 -4.20 14.93
C MET A 130 -12.78 -3.16 15.73
N SER A 131 -12.22 -1.96 15.96
CA SER A 131 -12.93 -0.86 16.60
C SER A 131 -14.16 -0.42 15.77
N THR A 132 -14.01 -0.35 14.44
CA THR A 132 -15.08 -0.01 13.50
C THR A 132 -16.17 -1.08 13.46
N TYR A 133 -15.79 -2.36 13.49
CA TYR A 133 -16.75 -3.47 13.60
C TYR A 133 -17.55 -3.40 14.91
N ARG A 134 -16.89 -3.19 16.06
CA ARG A 134 -17.60 -3.03 17.35
C ARG A 134 -18.56 -1.84 17.33
N ARG A 135 -18.17 -0.72 16.72
CA ARG A 135 -19.06 0.43 16.53
C ARG A 135 -20.30 0.05 15.74
N LEU A 136 -20.16 -0.73 14.65
CA LEU A 136 -21.29 -1.24 13.88
C LEU A 136 -22.22 -2.12 14.71
N CYS A 137 -21.66 -3.07 15.49
CA CYS A 137 -22.45 -3.92 16.40
C CYS A 137 -23.24 -3.13 17.45
N ASN A 138 -22.77 -1.94 17.85
CA ASN A 138 -23.43 -1.07 18.82
C ASN A 138 -24.49 -0.14 18.21
N VAL A 139 -24.61 -0.06 16.88
CA VAL A 139 -25.62 0.77 16.21
C VAL A 139 -27.06 0.41 16.65
N PRO A 140 -27.48 -0.87 16.68
CA PRO A 140 -28.84 -1.26 17.07
C PRO A 140 -29.26 -0.80 18.47
N SER A 141 -28.30 -0.67 19.40
CA SER A 141 -28.54 -0.20 20.78
C SER A 141 -28.95 1.28 20.85
N THR A 142 -28.77 2.05 19.79
CA THR A 142 -29.18 3.46 19.73
C THR A 142 -30.69 3.53 19.56
N ALA A 143 -31.41 4.36 20.33
CA ALA A 143 -32.87 4.37 20.30
C ALA A 143 -33.46 5.02 19.03
N LEU A 144 -32.92 6.16 18.60
CA LEU A 144 -33.42 6.95 17.49
C LEU A 144 -32.90 6.44 16.14
N HIS A 145 -33.78 6.29 15.16
CA HIS A 145 -33.42 5.87 13.80
C HIS A 145 -32.48 6.85 13.09
N SER A 146 -32.71 8.16 13.25
CA SER A 146 -31.83 9.21 12.72
C SER A 146 -30.38 9.04 13.19
N ASP A 147 -30.21 8.79 14.49
CA ASP A 147 -28.90 8.67 15.13
C ASP A 147 -28.20 7.39 14.70
N ARG A 148 -28.97 6.32 14.45
CA ARG A 148 -28.42 5.08 13.86
C ARG A 148 -27.85 5.34 12.46
N ASN A 149 -28.52 6.15 11.64
CA ASN A 149 -28.05 6.47 10.29
C ASN A 149 -26.79 7.34 10.33
N ILE A 150 -26.74 8.37 11.18
CA ILE A 150 -25.54 9.20 11.35
C ILE A 150 -24.34 8.32 11.75
N LYS A 151 -24.51 7.41 12.72
CA LYS A 151 -23.45 6.47 13.12
C LYS A 151 -23.02 5.56 11.98
N ARG A 152 -23.93 5.12 11.10
CA ARG A 152 -23.59 4.30 9.93
C ARG A 152 -22.84 5.09 8.88
N ASP A 153 -23.22 6.34 8.62
CA ASP A 153 -22.51 7.20 7.67
C ASP A 153 -21.05 7.42 8.07
N ASP A 154 -20.79 7.60 9.37
CA ASP A 154 -19.42 7.64 9.91
C ASP A 154 -18.68 6.32 9.66
N ILE A 155 -19.32 5.18 9.93
CA ILE A 155 -18.73 3.86 9.71
C ILE A 155 -18.46 3.60 8.21
N PHE A 156 -19.33 4.05 7.31
CA PHE A 156 -19.15 3.91 5.87
C PHE A 156 -17.98 4.73 5.35
N ARG A 157 -17.81 5.95 5.87
CA ARG A 157 -16.63 6.77 5.57
C ARG A 157 -15.35 6.11 6.06
N ASP A 158 -15.36 5.60 7.29
CA ASP A 158 -14.20 4.94 7.90
C ASP A 158 -13.83 3.65 7.13
N THR A 159 -14.79 2.78 6.86
CA THR A 159 -14.56 1.52 6.12
C THR A 159 -14.12 1.75 4.69
N SER A 160 -14.66 2.75 4.00
CA SER A 160 -14.21 3.14 2.65
C SER A 160 -12.77 3.64 2.67
N ALA A 161 -12.41 4.49 3.64
CA ALA A 161 -11.05 4.98 3.80
C ALA A 161 -10.09 3.83 4.12
N ILE A 162 -10.41 2.96 5.09
CA ILE A 162 -9.58 1.80 5.47
C ILE A 162 -9.37 0.90 4.25
N SER A 163 -10.43 0.60 3.49
CA SER A 163 -10.37 -0.25 2.30
C SER A 163 -9.46 0.32 1.21
N LEU A 164 -9.41 1.65 1.07
CA LEU A 164 -8.60 2.33 0.06
C LEU A 164 -7.12 2.43 0.46
N TYR A 165 -6.85 2.71 1.73
CA TYR A 165 -5.49 3.02 2.20
C TYR A 165 -4.74 1.82 2.77
N ASN A 166 -5.42 0.75 3.18
CA ASN A 166 -4.79 -0.44 3.77
C ASN A 166 -5.24 -1.72 3.06
N SER A 167 -4.40 -2.25 2.16
CA SER A 167 -4.70 -3.44 1.36
C SER A 167 -4.90 -4.71 2.19
N THR A 168 -4.23 -4.80 3.33
CA THR A 168 -4.17 -5.98 4.21
C THR A 168 -5.50 -6.23 4.91
N VAL A 169 -6.10 -5.17 5.44
CA VAL A 169 -7.40 -5.18 6.11
C VAL A 169 -8.55 -4.75 5.20
N SER A 170 -8.27 -4.50 3.91
CA SER A 170 -9.25 -4.03 2.92
C SER A 170 -10.45 -4.97 2.82
N GLY A 171 -10.21 -6.28 2.78
CA GLY A 171 -11.28 -7.28 2.74
C GLY A 171 -12.19 -7.22 3.97
N ALA A 172 -11.62 -7.08 5.17
CA ALA A 172 -12.39 -6.95 6.40
C ALA A 172 -13.20 -5.64 6.45
N ALA A 173 -12.61 -4.53 6.03
CA ALA A 173 -13.30 -3.24 5.93
C ALA A 173 -14.48 -3.28 4.94
N ARG A 174 -14.30 -3.91 3.78
CA ARG A 174 -15.37 -4.14 2.81
C ARG A 174 -16.48 -5.02 3.36
N LEU A 175 -16.15 -6.07 4.11
CA LEU A 175 -17.15 -6.90 4.75
C LEU A 175 -17.98 -6.10 5.78
N ILE A 176 -17.34 -5.27 6.61
CA ILE A 176 -18.02 -4.39 7.58
C ILE A 176 -18.95 -3.42 6.84
N PHE A 177 -18.50 -2.84 5.71
CA PHE A 177 -19.33 -1.97 4.87
C PHE A 177 -20.59 -2.71 4.41
N CYS A 178 -20.45 -3.90 3.83
CA CYS A 178 -21.59 -4.71 3.38
C CYS A 178 -22.56 -5.06 4.53
N LEU A 179 -22.05 -5.39 5.71
CA LEU A 179 -22.90 -5.64 6.89
C LEU A 179 -23.63 -4.37 7.35
N GLY A 180 -23.00 -3.21 7.22
CA GLY A 180 -23.61 -1.91 7.50
C GLY A 180 -24.76 -1.60 6.54
N GLU A 181 -24.60 -1.86 5.25
CA GLU A 181 -25.65 -1.72 4.24
C GLU A 181 -26.85 -2.61 4.54
N VAL A 182 -26.61 -3.89 4.80
CA VAL A 182 -27.67 -4.85 5.19
C VAL A 182 -28.42 -4.37 6.43
N SER A 183 -27.69 -3.95 7.46
CA SER A 183 -28.26 -3.41 8.70
C SER A 183 -29.09 -2.14 8.46
N SER A 184 -28.62 -1.27 7.56
CA SER A 184 -29.31 -0.03 7.17
C SER A 184 -30.62 -0.35 6.45
N THR A 185 -30.59 -1.25 5.47
CA THR A 185 -31.79 -1.67 4.72
C THR A 185 -32.83 -2.28 5.65
N VAL A 186 -32.43 -3.21 6.53
CA VAL A 186 -33.35 -3.86 7.48
C VAL A 186 -34.00 -2.83 8.40
N ASN A 187 -33.25 -1.84 8.89
CA ASN A 187 -33.81 -0.78 9.74
C ASN A 187 -34.78 0.13 8.98
N SER A 188 -34.43 0.52 7.75
CA SER A 188 -35.28 1.38 6.90
C SER A 188 -36.59 0.70 6.53
N VAL A 189 -36.53 -0.59 6.17
CA VAL A 189 -37.71 -1.42 5.90
C VAL A 189 -38.56 -1.56 7.16
N SER A 190 -37.94 -1.86 8.30
CA SER A 190 -38.67 -1.99 9.57
C SER A 190 -39.38 -0.70 9.97
N GLU A 191 -38.74 0.46 9.84
CA GLU A 191 -39.36 1.76 10.14
C GLU A 191 -40.50 2.09 9.18
N THR A 192 -40.34 1.78 7.89
CA THR A 192 -41.38 2.06 6.88
C THR A 192 -42.60 1.17 7.09
N VAL A 193 -42.41 -0.11 7.43
CA VAL A 193 -43.50 -1.05 7.75
C VAL A 193 -44.22 -0.62 9.03
N LEU A 194 -43.49 -0.16 10.06
CA LEU A 194 -44.09 0.19 11.36
C LEU A 194 -44.75 1.57 11.37
N ARG A 195 -44.18 2.58 10.70
CA ARG A 195 -44.66 3.97 10.75
C ARG A 195 -45.42 4.42 9.50
N GLY A 196 -45.40 3.62 8.44
CA GLY A 196 -45.91 3.99 7.13
C GLY A 196 -44.93 4.91 6.39
N GLY A 197 -44.72 4.63 5.10
CA GLY A 197 -43.90 5.44 4.20
C GLY A 197 -44.07 5.00 2.75
N GLU A 198 -43.30 5.58 1.83
CA GLU A 198 -43.44 5.29 0.40
C GLU A 198 -42.95 3.87 0.05
N ILE A 199 -43.89 3.02 -0.37
CA ILE A 199 -43.66 1.59 -0.65
C ILE A 199 -43.04 1.37 -2.05
N ILE A 200 -43.14 2.36 -2.94
CA ILE A 200 -42.84 2.20 -4.38
C ILE A 200 -41.38 1.81 -4.60
N ASN A 201 -40.44 2.45 -3.89
CA ASN A 201 -39.01 2.15 -3.99
C ASN A 201 -38.56 1.01 -3.07
N MET A 202 -39.40 0.60 -2.11
CA MET A 202 -39.05 -0.40 -1.10
C MET A 202 -38.92 -1.79 -1.70
N LYS A 203 -39.77 -2.15 -2.68
CA LYS A 203 -39.64 -3.41 -3.41
C LYS A 203 -38.33 -3.48 -4.19
N GLN A 204 -37.94 -2.41 -4.88
CA GLN A 204 -36.66 -2.43 -5.60
C GLN A 204 -35.47 -2.53 -4.63
N LEU A 205 -35.53 -1.81 -3.51
CA LEU A 205 -34.50 -1.83 -2.46
C LEU A 205 -34.35 -3.21 -1.80
N ILE A 206 -35.46 -3.87 -1.46
CA ILE A 206 -35.44 -5.22 -0.85
C ILE A 206 -34.86 -6.25 -1.83
N ALA A 207 -35.29 -6.19 -3.10
CA ALA A 207 -34.78 -7.12 -4.12
C ALA A 207 -33.27 -6.98 -4.30
N GLN A 208 -32.78 -5.73 -4.44
CA GLN A 208 -31.35 -5.43 -4.55
C GLN A 208 -30.57 -5.93 -3.32
N SER A 209 -31.06 -5.63 -2.11
CA SER A 209 -30.40 -6.03 -0.86
C SER A 209 -30.30 -7.55 -0.70
N ILE A 210 -31.32 -8.30 -1.11
CA ILE A 210 -31.28 -9.78 -1.08
C ILE A 210 -30.20 -10.33 -2.02
N ASP A 211 -30.05 -9.74 -3.21
CA ASP A 211 -29.03 -10.16 -4.16
C ASP A 211 -27.62 -9.74 -3.71
N ASP A 212 -27.48 -8.55 -3.13
CA ASP A 212 -26.22 -8.09 -2.53
C ASP A 212 -25.79 -9.03 -1.38
N MET A 213 -26.72 -9.48 -0.53
CA MET A 213 -26.43 -10.45 0.53
C MET A 213 -25.94 -11.80 0.00
N LYS A 214 -26.50 -12.31 -1.11
CA LYS A 214 -25.97 -13.53 -1.75
C LYS A 214 -24.58 -13.28 -2.34
N SER A 215 -24.36 -12.09 -2.90
CA SER A 215 -23.07 -11.69 -3.45
C SER A 215 -22.00 -11.68 -2.35
N VAL A 216 -22.30 -11.17 -1.16
CA VAL A 216 -21.41 -11.22 0.00
C VAL A 216 -21.00 -12.66 0.34
N GLU A 217 -21.92 -13.62 0.34
CA GLU A 217 -21.61 -15.03 0.63
C GLU A 217 -20.59 -15.65 -0.35
N HIS A 218 -20.52 -15.14 -1.59
CA HIS A 218 -19.59 -15.61 -2.61
C HIS A 218 -18.31 -14.76 -2.74
N GLN A 219 -18.36 -13.48 -2.35
CA GLN A 219 -17.22 -12.56 -2.48
C GLN A 219 -16.14 -12.75 -1.41
N PHE A 220 -16.47 -13.34 -0.26
CA PHE A 220 -15.53 -13.51 0.85
C PHE A 220 -15.31 -15.00 1.18
N SER A 221 -14.05 -15.44 1.28
CA SER A 221 -13.70 -16.86 1.46
C SER A 221 -13.73 -17.38 2.90
N ARG A 222 -13.72 -16.49 3.90
CA ARG A 222 -13.63 -16.83 5.33
C ARG A 222 -14.68 -16.11 6.17
N ILE A 223 -15.95 -16.27 5.81
CA ILE A 223 -17.07 -15.75 6.59
C ILE A 223 -17.36 -16.71 7.76
N SER A 224 -17.53 -16.19 8.98
CA SER A 224 -17.87 -17.01 10.15
C SER A 224 -19.32 -17.51 10.07
N LEU A 225 -19.62 -18.58 10.80
CA LEU A 225 -20.98 -19.13 10.87
C LEU A 225 -21.98 -18.10 11.45
N GLU A 226 -21.56 -17.23 12.37
CA GLU A 226 -22.44 -16.20 12.93
C GLU A 226 -22.85 -15.18 11.86
N ILE A 227 -21.91 -14.76 11.01
CA ILE A 227 -22.20 -13.80 9.94
C ILE A 227 -23.13 -14.43 8.89
N HIS A 228 -22.89 -15.69 8.50
CA HIS A 228 -23.82 -16.39 7.61
C HIS A 228 -25.23 -16.49 8.19
N THR A 229 -25.34 -16.86 9.48
CA THR A 229 -26.63 -16.94 10.18
C THR A 229 -27.32 -15.59 10.21
N TYR A 230 -26.58 -14.50 10.45
CA TYR A 230 -27.09 -13.14 10.41
C TYR A 230 -27.63 -12.75 9.01
N LEU A 231 -26.87 -13.03 7.94
CA LEU A 231 -27.32 -12.73 6.57
C LEU A 231 -28.58 -13.54 6.18
N VAL A 232 -28.66 -14.82 6.58
CA VAL A 232 -29.87 -15.63 6.42
C VAL A 232 -31.05 -15.00 7.15
N TYR A 233 -30.86 -14.62 8.41
CA TYR A 233 -31.88 -13.95 9.23
C TYR A 233 -32.38 -12.66 8.58
N CYS A 234 -31.48 -11.79 8.12
CA CYS A 234 -31.84 -10.55 7.43
C CYS A 234 -32.62 -10.81 6.13
N ARG A 235 -32.23 -11.80 5.32
CA ARG A 235 -32.99 -12.17 4.11
C ARG A 235 -34.41 -12.63 4.43
N VAL A 236 -34.60 -13.43 5.48
CA VAL A 236 -35.94 -13.88 5.91
C VAL A 236 -36.79 -12.68 6.33
N LEU A 237 -36.23 -11.78 7.15
CA LEU A 237 -36.94 -10.56 7.56
C LEU A 237 -37.36 -9.70 6.38
N LEU A 238 -36.45 -9.44 5.43
CA LEU A 238 -36.77 -8.64 4.25
C LEU A 238 -37.81 -9.30 3.35
N ARG A 239 -37.81 -10.64 3.23
CA ARG A 239 -38.84 -11.38 2.50
C ARG A 239 -40.20 -11.34 3.18
N LEU A 240 -40.25 -11.32 4.51
CA LEU A 240 -41.51 -11.17 5.23
C LEU A 240 -42.10 -9.78 5.02
N ALA A 241 -41.26 -8.73 4.98
CA ALA A 241 -41.70 -7.37 4.67
C ALA A 241 -42.13 -7.16 3.20
N TRP A 242 -41.91 -8.15 2.33
CA TRP A 242 -42.32 -8.10 0.92
C TRP A 242 -43.77 -8.55 0.68
N ILE A 243 -44.30 -9.41 1.56
CA ILE A 243 -45.62 -10.04 1.47
C ILE A 243 -46.70 -9.06 1.93
#